data_AF-A0AAD4C0C8-F1
#
_entry.id   AF-A0AAD4C0C8-F1
#
_cell.length_a   1.000
_cell.length_b   1.000
_cell.length_c   1.000
_cell.angle_alpha   90.00
_cell.angle_beta   90.00
_cell.angle_gamma   90.00
#
_symmetry.space_group_name_H-M   'P 1'
#
loop_
_entity.id
_entity.type
_entity.pdbx_description
1 polymer ?
#
loop_
_entity_poly.entity_id
_entity_poly.type
_entity_poly.pdbx_seq_one_letter_code
_entity_poly.pdbx_strand_id
1 'polypeptide(L)'
;MFPIFSSFTPLTSIETFHRFAVLKANEALQLQKHFKYEKIHSSAKDVRLLSADEVRVLQLFVDQKDTQRRAYILLVRYLIQHYIHYLWTAPELCSPVRRLDDFFPESMNGFNVPSKLHFHVDFSEDEKLYFGQLKLEIREWLDLVLDWESKREETCQQEGLSDKEMSENFVNDFQVKFPPPHKPSELAINVEFCMKEVEDMIRLLEQWFPPHSGS
;
A
#
# COMPACT_ATOMS: atom_id res chain seq x y z
N MET A 1 0.78 -19.35 6.31
CA MET A 1 0.44 -17.93 6.57
C MET A 1 1.33 -17.05 5.71
N PHE A 2 0.83 -16.59 4.55
CA PHE A 2 1.55 -15.65 3.70
C PHE A 2 1.73 -14.30 4.44
N PRO A 3 2.96 -13.76 4.53
CA PRO A 3 3.26 -12.53 5.28
C PRO A 3 2.68 -11.24 4.68
N ILE A 4 1.93 -11.34 3.57
CA ILE A 4 1.34 -10.17 2.88
C ILE A 4 0.14 -9.62 3.66
N PHE A 5 -0.59 -10.44 4.43
CA PHE A 5 -1.67 -9.91 5.26
C PHE A 5 -1.15 -9.05 6.42
N SER A 6 0.05 -9.32 6.90
CA SER A 6 0.71 -8.48 7.90
C SER A 6 1.29 -7.19 7.33
N SER A 7 1.33 -6.97 6.01
CA SER A 7 1.98 -5.78 5.43
C SER A 7 1.04 -4.60 5.20
N PHE A 8 -0.27 -4.78 5.07
CA PHE A 8 -1.20 -3.66 4.84
C PHE A 8 -1.31 -2.69 6.01
N THR A 9 -1.35 -3.19 7.25
CA THR A 9 -1.40 -2.33 8.45
C THR A 9 -0.09 -1.54 8.64
N PRO A 10 1.11 -2.15 8.52
CA PRO A 10 2.36 -1.41 8.44
C PRO A 10 2.39 -0.39 7.30
N LEU A 11 1.97 -0.75 6.08
CA LEU A 11 1.99 0.16 4.92
C LEU A 11 1.11 1.40 5.13
N THR A 12 -0.07 1.22 5.71
CA THR A 12 -0.95 2.35 6.07
C THR A 12 -0.29 3.25 7.12
N SER A 13 0.41 2.65 8.09
CA SER A 13 1.16 3.39 9.10
C SER A 13 2.34 4.15 8.48
N ILE A 14 3.08 3.51 7.58
CA ILE A 14 4.21 4.10 6.83
C ILE A 14 3.74 5.31 6.04
N GLU A 15 2.63 5.21 5.31
CA GLU A 15 2.08 6.35 4.57
C GLU A 15 1.60 7.47 5.50
N THR A 16 1.03 7.12 6.65
CA THR A 16 0.67 8.12 7.67
C THR A 16 1.90 8.89 8.15
N PHE A 17 3.00 8.18 8.44
CA PHE A 17 4.25 8.79 8.84
C PHE A 17 4.90 9.60 7.72
N HIS A 18 4.86 9.12 6.49
CA HIS A 18 5.34 9.85 5.31
C HIS A 18 4.64 11.20 5.17
N ARG A 19 3.31 11.21 5.17
CA ARG A 19 2.50 12.45 5.10
C ARG A 19 2.80 13.39 6.26
N PHE A 20 2.95 12.84 7.46
CA PHE A 20 3.34 13.61 8.64
C PHE A 20 4.74 14.24 8.48
N ALA A 21 5.72 13.48 8.00
CA ALA A 21 7.08 13.96 7.75
C ALA A 21 7.10 15.07 6.70
N VAL A 22 6.37 14.92 5.59
CA VAL A 22 6.21 15.96 4.56
C VAL A 22 5.58 17.22 5.13
N LEU A 23 4.53 17.08 5.94
CA LEU A 23 3.88 18.23 6.60
C LEU A 23 4.88 18.98 7.49
N LYS A 24 5.63 18.26 8.34
CA LYS A 24 6.63 18.85 9.25
C LYS A 24 7.79 19.49 8.50
N ALA A 25 8.24 18.88 7.41
CA ALA A 25 9.26 19.47 6.53
C ALA A 25 8.78 20.81 5.94
N ASN A 26 7.53 20.87 5.47
CA ASN A 26 6.94 22.09 4.94
C ASN A 26 6.77 23.19 6.02
N GLU A 27 6.30 22.84 7.22
CA GLU A 27 6.21 23.76 8.35
C GLU A 27 7.59 24.36 8.70
N ALA A 28 8.62 23.51 8.78
CA ALA A 28 9.99 23.95 9.05
C ALA A 28 10.53 24.92 7.99
N LEU A 29 10.26 24.65 6.70
CA LEU A 29 10.64 25.56 5.61
C LEU A 29 9.91 26.91 5.69
N GLN A 30 8.64 26.92 6.08
CA GLN A 30 7.88 28.16 6.27
C GLN A 30 8.41 28.98 7.44
N LEU A 31 8.72 28.34 8.58
CA LEU A 31 9.34 29.00 9.73
C LEU A 31 10.73 29.54 9.39
N GLN A 32 11.57 28.78 8.70
CA GLN A 32 12.87 29.23 8.20
C GLN A 32 12.73 30.50 7.35
N LYS A 33 11.73 30.56 6.46
CA LYS A 33 11.45 31.75 5.66
C LYS A 33 11.08 32.93 6.57
N HIS A 34 10.13 32.76 7.46
CA HIS A 34 9.67 33.80 8.38
C HIS A 34 10.82 34.39 9.22
N PHE A 35 11.60 33.56 9.91
CA PHE A 35 12.72 34.03 10.74
C PHE A 35 13.88 34.64 9.95
N LYS A 36 14.11 34.20 8.71
CA LYS A 36 15.14 34.77 7.83
C LYS A 36 14.74 36.15 7.29
N TYR A 37 13.48 36.35 6.91
CA TYR A 37 13.01 37.60 6.29
C TYR A 37 12.62 38.67 7.31
N GLU A 38 12.06 38.30 8.46
CA GLU A 38 11.59 39.27 9.46
C GLU A 38 12.71 39.82 10.36
N LYS A 39 13.97 39.41 10.17
CA LYS A 39 15.14 39.88 10.94
C LYS A 39 14.89 39.95 12.45
N ILE A 40 14.17 38.97 13.02
CA ILE A 40 13.95 38.82 14.47
C ILE A 40 15.24 38.28 15.13
N HIS A 41 16.40 38.84 14.76
CA HIS A 41 17.71 38.41 15.24
C HIS A 41 18.07 39.04 16.60
N SER A 42 17.22 39.92 17.14
CA SER A 42 17.50 40.63 18.39
C SER A 42 16.72 40.13 19.62
N SER A 43 15.61 39.39 19.47
CA SER A 43 14.81 38.89 20.61
C SER A 43 14.75 37.36 20.75
N ALA A 44 15.02 36.60 19.69
CA ALA A 44 14.93 35.14 19.70
C ALA A 44 16.33 34.49 19.82
N LYS A 45 16.92 34.52 21.02
CA LYS A 45 18.24 33.89 21.28
C LYS A 45 18.25 32.36 21.11
N ASP A 46 17.08 31.73 21.08
CA ASP A 46 16.94 30.28 21.10
C ASP A 46 16.54 29.66 19.75
N VAL A 47 16.47 30.46 18.67
CA VAL A 47 16.06 29.96 17.34
C VAL A 47 17.29 29.72 16.45
N ARG A 48 17.56 28.45 16.13
CA ARG A 48 18.55 28.04 15.14
C ARG A 48 17.95 28.08 13.74
N LEU A 49 18.60 28.80 12.82
CA LEU A 49 18.26 28.70 11.39
C LEU A 49 18.82 27.41 10.78
N LEU A 50 18.07 26.86 9.84
CA LEU A 50 18.52 25.71 9.04
C LEU A 50 19.69 26.09 8.13
N SER A 51 20.64 25.17 8.00
CA SER A 51 21.71 25.20 7.00
C SER A 51 21.17 25.02 5.58
N ALA A 52 21.98 25.35 4.58
CA ALA A 52 21.60 25.20 3.17
C ALA A 52 21.30 23.73 2.81
N ASP A 53 22.04 22.78 3.38
CA ASP A 53 21.83 21.35 3.14
C ASP A 53 20.54 20.85 3.78
N GLU A 54 20.24 21.26 5.02
CA GLU A 54 18.97 20.93 5.69
C GLU A 54 17.77 21.46 4.88
N VAL A 55 17.82 22.71 4.42
CA VAL A 55 16.78 23.30 3.57
C VAL A 55 16.60 22.50 2.28
N ARG A 56 17.71 22.12 1.62
CA ARG A 56 17.67 21.35 0.37
C ARG A 56 17.00 20.00 0.56
N VAL A 57 17.30 19.28 1.66
CA VAL A 57 16.71 17.97 1.94
C VAL A 57 15.24 18.09 2.31
N LEU A 58 14.85 19.06 3.16
CA LEU A 58 13.44 19.27 3.48
C LEU A 58 12.62 19.65 2.23
N GLN A 59 13.20 20.45 1.33
CA GLN A 59 12.55 20.80 0.07
C GLN A 59 12.36 19.54 -0.80
N LEU A 60 13.35 18.65 -0.86
CA LEU A 60 13.24 17.39 -1.57
C LEU A 60 12.06 16.55 -1.06
N PHE A 61 11.88 16.44 0.27
CA PHE A 61 10.76 15.72 0.86
C PHE A 61 9.41 16.29 0.41
N VAL A 62 9.28 17.62 0.42
CA VAL A 62 8.04 18.29 0.00
C VAL A 62 7.78 18.13 -1.49
N ASP A 63 8.82 18.23 -2.32
CA ASP A 63 8.74 18.13 -3.78
C ASP A 63 8.40 16.71 -4.25
N GLN A 64 8.79 15.69 -3.48
CA GLN A 64 8.55 14.29 -3.81
C GLN A 64 7.19 13.75 -3.36
N LYS A 65 6.43 14.50 -2.56
CA LYS A 65 5.18 14.04 -1.91
C LYS A 65 4.21 13.34 -2.87
N ASP A 66 3.98 13.90 -4.06
CA ASP A 66 2.98 13.40 -5.01
C ASP A 66 3.51 12.18 -5.78
N THR A 67 4.82 12.10 -5.97
CA THR A 67 5.48 10.94 -6.56
C THR A 67 5.46 9.76 -5.59
N GLN A 68 5.79 10.00 -4.31
CA GLN A 68 5.73 8.97 -3.28
C GLN A 68 4.30 8.50 -3.01
N ARG A 69 3.31 9.41 -2.99
CA ARG A 69 1.90 9.04 -2.90
C ARG A 69 1.46 8.11 -4.03
N ARG A 70 1.84 8.43 -5.28
CA ARG A 70 1.54 7.57 -6.44
C ARG A 70 2.21 6.20 -6.34
N ALA A 71 3.46 6.15 -5.88
CA ALA A 71 4.17 4.89 -5.65
C ALA A 71 3.47 4.03 -4.59
N TYR A 72 3.05 4.63 -3.47
CA TYR A 72 2.26 3.97 -2.43
C TYR A 72 0.95 3.39 -2.99
N ILE A 73 0.16 4.21 -3.70
CA ILE A 73 -1.12 3.79 -4.30
C ILE A 73 -0.93 2.61 -5.25
N LEU A 74 0.10 2.68 -6.10
CA LEU A 74 0.43 1.61 -7.04
C LEU A 74 0.84 0.32 -6.32
N LEU A 75 1.65 0.43 -5.27
CA LEU A 75 2.07 -0.71 -4.45
C LEU A 75 0.88 -1.38 -3.78
N VAL A 76 -0.04 -0.61 -3.18
CA VAL A 76 -1.27 -1.13 -2.57
C VAL A 76 -2.10 -1.89 -3.61
N ARG A 77 -2.28 -1.33 -4.81
CA ARG A 77 -2.97 -2.03 -5.91
C ARG A 77 -2.33 -3.38 -6.21
N TYR A 78 -1.01 -3.43 -6.37
CA TYR A 78 -0.32 -4.67 -6.71
C TYR A 78 -0.41 -5.71 -5.60
N LEU A 79 -0.33 -5.29 -4.34
CA LEU A 79 -0.50 -6.18 -3.19
C LEU A 79 -1.91 -6.77 -3.15
N ILE A 80 -2.95 -6.01 -3.49
CA ILE A 80 -4.33 -6.51 -3.57
C ILE A 80 -4.45 -7.56 -4.68
N GLN A 81 -3.97 -7.25 -5.89
CA GLN A 81 -4.01 -8.19 -7.02
C GLN A 81 -3.28 -9.50 -6.69
N HIS A 82 -2.09 -9.38 -6.08
CA HIS A 82 -1.30 -10.53 -5.68
C HIS A 82 -1.97 -11.34 -4.57
N TYR A 83 -2.60 -10.68 -3.60
CA TYR A 83 -3.29 -11.36 -2.53
C TYR A 83 -4.54 -12.10 -3.01
N ILE A 84 -5.34 -11.49 -3.89
CA ILE A 84 -6.51 -12.15 -4.49
C ILE A 84 -6.10 -13.35 -5.32
N HIS A 85 -5.01 -13.24 -6.07
CA HIS A 85 -4.41 -14.38 -6.79
C HIS A 85 -4.03 -15.51 -5.82
N TYR A 86 -3.33 -15.18 -4.73
CA TYR A 86 -2.97 -16.15 -3.69
C TYR A 86 -4.20 -16.85 -3.10
N LEU A 87 -5.25 -16.09 -2.75
CA LEU A 87 -6.46 -16.64 -2.13
C LEU A 87 -7.12 -17.74 -2.95
N TRP A 88 -7.01 -17.69 -4.28
CA TRP A 88 -7.60 -18.71 -5.15
C TRP A 88 -6.92 -20.08 -5.03
N THR A 89 -5.65 -20.09 -4.62
CA THR A 89 -4.86 -21.32 -4.40
C THR A 89 -4.59 -21.59 -2.93
N ALA A 90 -5.17 -20.77 -2.04
CA ALA A 90 -4.90 -20.85 -0.62
C ALA A 90 -5.52 -22.13 -0.03
N PRO A 91 -4.74 -22.95 0.70
CA PRO A 91 -5.27 -24.12 1.39
C PRO A 91 -6.15 -23.73 2.59
N GLU A 92 -6.01 -22.49 3.07
CA GLU A 92 -6.92 -21.94 4.07
C GLU A 92 -8.27 -21.66 3.40
N LEU A 93 -9.39 -22.12 3.99
CA LEU A 93 -10.78 -21.93 3.51
C LEU A 93 -11.23 -20.45 3.50
N CYS A 94 -10.47 -19.59 2.82
CA CYS A 94 -10.69 -18.17 2.68
C CYS A 94 -11.30 -17.92 1.31
N SER A 95 -12.59 -17.57 1.29
CA SER A 95 -13.24 -17.14 0.05
C SER A 95 -12.70 -15.78 -0.39
N PRO A 96 -12.19 -15.64 -1.63
CA PRO A 96 -11.82 -14.36 -2.23
C PRO A 96 -12.94 -13.33 -2.08
N VAL A 97 -14.18 -13.76 -2.31
CA VAL A 97 -15.39 -12.93 -2.22
C VAL A 97 -15.55 -12.28 -0.84
N ARG A 98 -15.27 -13.03 0.25
CA ARG A 98 -15.33 -12.48 1.63
C ARG A 98 -14.25 -11.44 1.91
N ARG A 99 -13.13 -11.48 1.17
CA ARG A 99 -11.99 -10.58 1.34
C ARG A 99 -12.06 -9.35 0.45
N LEU A 100 -12.89 -9.36 -0.60
CA LEU A 100 -13.08 -8.18 -1.45
C LEU A 100 -13.63 -6.99 -0.66
N ASP A 101 -14.47 -7.22 0.36
CA ASP A 101 -14.99 -6.15 1.23
C ASP A 101 -13.89 -5.45 2.03
N ASP A 102 -12.82 -6.17 2.40
CA ASP A 102 -11.66 -5.58 3.07
C ASP A 102 -10.89 -4.64 2.13
N PHE A 103 -10.94 -4.86 0.81
CA PHE A 103 -10.20 -4.06 -0.20
C PHE A 103 -11.06 -3.04 -0.95
N PHE A 104 -12.37 -3.22 -0.97
CA PHE A 104 -13.32 -2.40 -1.70
C PHE A 104 -14.59 -2.22 -0.86
N PRO A 105 -14.50 -1.49 0.26
CA PRO A 105 -15.68 -1.15 1.05
C PRO A 105 -16.69 -0.41 0.16
N GLU A 106 -17.99 -0.65 0.38
CA GLU A 106 -19.14 -0.20 -0.46
C GLU A 106 -19.50 -1.12 -1.65
N SER A 107 -18.80 -2.24 -1.86
CA SER A 107 -18.99 -3.07 -3.05
C SER A 107 -20.04 -4.18 -2.98
N MET A 108 -20.32 -4.73 -1.79
CA MET A 108 -21.21 -5.88 -1.62
C MET A 108 -22.46 -5.47 -0.85
N ASN A 109 -23.61 -5.55 -1.53
CA ASN A 109 -24.98 -5.43 -1.03
C ASN A 109 -25.13 -5.37 0.51
N GLY A 110 -25.17 -4.16 1.07
CA GLY A 110 -25.67 -3.91 2.42
C GLY A 110 -24.69 -4.07 3.58
N PHE A 111 -23.43 -4.45 3.35
CA PHE A 111 -22.41 -4.45 4.41
C PHE A 111 -21.61 -3.15 4.38
N ASN A 112 -22.10 -2.14 5.11
CA ASN A 112 -21.33 -0.94 5.48
C ASN A 112 -20.31 -1.28 6.57
N VAL A 113 -19.46 -2.28 6.35
CA VAL A 113 -18.38 -2.61 7.27
C VAL A 113 -17.13 -1.86 6.83
N PRO A 114 -16.57 -0.97 7.66
CA PRO A 114 -15.32 -0.30 7.36
C PRO A 114 -14.22 -1.34 7.13
N SER A 115 -13.42 -1.15 6.07
CA SER A 115 -12.23 -1.97 5.85
C SER A 115 -11.34 -1.94 7.08
N LYS A 116 -10.97 -3.12 7.60
CA LYS A 116 -10.02 -3.27 8.70
C LYS A 116 -8.59 -2.88 8.31
N LEU A 117 -8.34 -2.70 7.02
CA LEU A 117 -7.01 -2.38 6.49
C LEU A 117 -6.74 -0.88 6.49
N HIS A 118 -7.78 -0.04 6.58
CA HIS A 118 -7.71 1.42 6.74
C HIS A 118 -6.93 2.23 5.68
N PHE A 119 -6.35 1.60 4.66
CA PHE A 119 -5.59 2.31 3.63
C PHE A 119 -6.42 3.26 2.76
N HIS A 120 -7.75 3.12 2.76
CA HIS A 120 -8.67 3.98 2.01
C HIS A 120 -9.01 5.32 2.69
N VAL A 121 -8.65 5.50 3.97
CA VAL A 121 -9.20 6.58 4.83
C VAL A 121 -8.92 7.99 4.28
N ASP A 122 -7.82 8.15 3.55
CA ASP A 122 -7.36 9.44 3.04
C ASP A 122 -7.35 9.54 1.51
N PHE A 123 -8.00 8.60 0.82
CA PHE A 123 -8.01 8.59 -0.64
C PHE A 123 -8.69 9.85 -1.19
N SER A 124 -8.02 10.50 -2.15
CA SER A 124 -8.64 11.51 -3.01
C SER A 124 -9.73 10.88 -3.89
N GLU A 125 -10.59 11.70 -4.48
CA GLU A 125 -11.62 11.21 -5.40
C GLU A 125 -11.02 10.49 -6.61
N ASP A 126 -9.89 10.98 -7.14
CA ASP A 126 -9.16 10.32 -8.24
C ASP A 126 -8.63 8.95 -7.82
N GLU A 127 -8.10 8.82 -6.60
CA GLU A 127 -7.64 7.54 -6.04
C GLU A 127 -8.80 6.57 -5.82
N LYS A 128 -9.96 7.06 -5.35
CA LYS A 128 -11.17 6.23 -5.24
C LYS A 128 -11.64 5.73 -6.59
N LEU A 129 -11.66 6.59 -7.62
CA LEU A 129 -12.01 6.20 -8.99
C LEU A 129 -11.03 5.15 -9.54
N TYR A 130 -9.73 5.34 -9.29
CA TYR A 130 -8.69 4.40 -9.68
C TYR A 130 -8.87 3.01 -9.03
N PHE A 131 -9.24 2.97 -7.75
CA PHE A 131 -9.57 1.70 -7.07
C PHE A 131 -10.92 1.13 -7.50
N GLY A 132 -11.87 1.97 -7.91
CA GLY A 132 -13.11 1.54 -8.55
C GLY A 132 -12.85 0.79 -9.85
N GLN A 133 -11.87 1.22 -10.64
CA GLN A 133 -11.43 0.49 -11.84
C GLN A 133 -10.75 -0.82 -11.48
N LEU A 134 -9.84 -0.81 -10.50
CA LEU A 134 -9.19 -2.03 -10.01
C LEU A 134 -10.20 -3.10 -9.57
N LYS A 135 -11.27 -2.68 -8.89
CA LYS A 135 -12.37 -3.56 -8.49
C LYS A 135 -13.04 -4.23 -9.69
N LEU A 136 -13.31 -3.47 -10.75
CA LEU A 136 -13.93 -4.02 -11.96
C LEU A 136 -13.00 -5.04 -12.63
N GLU A 137 -11.71 -4.70 -12.78
CA GLU A 137 -10.71 -5.62 -13.33
C GLU A 137 -10.61 -6.93 -12.54
N ILE A 138 -10.60 -6.83 -11.20
CA ILE A 138 -10.58 -7.99 -10.32
C ILE A 138 -11.85 -8.82 -10.52
N ARG A 139 -13.03 -8.19 -10.59
CA ARG A 139 -14.28 -8.90 -10.79
C ARG A 139 -14.29 -9.67 -12.11
N GLU A 140 -13.90 -9.01 -13.20
CA GLU A 140 -13.78 -9.64 -14.52
C GLU A 140 -12.79 -10.81 -14.51
N TRP A 141 -11.67 -10.65 -13.80
CA TRP A 141 -10.70 -11.74 -13.62
C TRP A 141 -11.29 -12.90 -12.80
N LEU A 142 -12.02 -12.64 -11.72
CA LEU A 142 -12.66 -13.69 -10.92
C LEU A 142 -13.70 -14.46 -11.73
N ASP A 143 -14.51 -13.77 -12.54
CA ASP A 143 -15.50 -14.40 -13.43
C ASP A 143 -14.80 -15.30 -14.46
N LEU A 144 -13.66 -14.87 -15.01
CA LEU A 144 -12.84 -15.67 -15.92
C LEU A 144 -12.27 -16.92 -15.24
N VAL A 145 -11.81 -16.80 -14.00
CA VAL A 145 -11.27 -17.92 -13.23
C VAL A 145 -12.36 -18.95 -12.91
N LEU A 146 -13.55 -18.50 -12.52
CA LEU A 146 -14.71 -19.37 -12.24
C LEU A 146 -15.16 -20.16 -13.48
N ASP A 147 -15.21 -19.51 -14.64
CA ASP A 147 -15.51 -20.17 -15.91
C ASP A 147 -14.44 -21.21 -16.28
N TRP A 148 -13.16 -20.88 -16.08
CA TRP A 148 -12.06 -21.82 -16.29
C TRP A 148 -12.13 -23.02 -15.34
N GLU A 149 -12.39 -22.79 -14.05
CA GLU A 149 -12.48 -23.83 -13.03
C GLU A 149 -13.61 -24.82 -13.35
N SER A 150 -14.78 -24.30 -13.74
CA SER A 150 -15.93 -25.11 -14.16
C SER A 150 -15.59 -26.00 -15.37
N LYS A 151 -14.97 -25.44 -16.41
CA LYS A 151 -14.56 -26.19 -17.61
C LYS A 151 -13.48 -27.22 -17.32
N ARG A 152 -12.55 -26.90 -16.44
CA ARG A 152 -11.50 -27.83 -15.99
C ARG A 152 -12.13 -29.01 -15.27
N GLU A 153 -13.05 -28.76 -14.34
CA GLU A 153 -13.75 -29.80 -13.61
C GLU A 153 -14.52 -30.73 -14.56
N GLU A 154 -15.28 -30.18 -15.51
CA GLU A 154 -15.98 -30.95 -16.54
C GLU A 154 -15.02 -31.83 -17.36
N THR A 155 -13.87 -31.29 -17.75
CA THR A 155 -12.85 -32.02 -18.53
C THR A 155 -12.26 -33.16 -17.70
N CYS A 156 -11.87 -32.91 -16.45
CA CYS A 156 -11.30 -33.91 -15.58
C CYS A 156 -12.30 -35.04 -15.27
N GLN A 157 -13.59 -34.73 -15.10
CA GLN A 157 -14.65 -35.71 -14.93
C GLN A 157 -14.82 -36.58 -16.18
N GLN A 158 -14.73 -36.01 -17.39
CA GLN A 158 -14.77 -36.76 -18.65
C GLN A 158 -13.55 -37.67 -18.83
N GLU A 159 -12.38 -37.25 -18.35
CA GLU A 159 -11.15 -38.04 -18.35
C GLU A 159 -11.11 -39.12 -17.26
N GLY A 160 -12.11 -39.14 -16.36
CA GLY A 160 -12.24 -40.14 -15.30
C GLY A 160 -11.27 -39.94 -14.14
N LEU A 161 -10.74 -38.72 -13.96
CA LEU A 161 -9.87 -38.38 -12.84
C LEU A 161 -10.65 -38.40 -11.52
N SER A 162 -10.02 -38.88 -10.46
CA SER A 162 -10.58 -38.82 -9.10
C SER A 162 -10.51 -37.41 -8.51
N ASP A 163 -11.38 -37.10 -7.55
CA ASP A 163 -11.37 -35.82 -6.81
C ASP A 163 -9.99 -35.48 -6.21
N LYS A 164 -9.24 -36.53 -5.81
CA LYS A 164 -7.89 -36.38 -5.27
C LYS A 164 -6.90 -35.90 -6.33
N GLU A 165 -6.93 -36.52 -7.52
CA GLU A 165 -6.05 -36.13 -8.65
C GLU A 165 -6.42 -34.74 -9.18
N MET A 166 -7.71 -34.42 -9.23
CA MET A 166 -8.19 -33.08 -9.59
C MET A 166 -7.68 -32.01 -8.62
N SER A 167 -7.70 -32.29 -7.32
CA SER A 167 -7.22 -31.35 -6.30
C SER A 167 -5.70 -31.23 -6.27
N GLU A 168 -4.96 -32.32 -6.47
CA GLU A 168 -3.48 -32.32 -6.46
C GLU A 168 -2.90 -31.47 -7.60
N ASN A 169 -3.52 -31.49 -8.77
CA ASN A 169 -3.05 -30.75 -9.94
C ASN A 169 -3.57 -29.30 -10.00
N PHE A 170 -4.60 -28.96 -9.21
CA PHE A 170 -5.29 -27.66 -9.31
C PHE A 170 -4.35 -26.47 -9.23
N VAL A 171 -3.48 -26.44 -8.21
CA VAL A 171 -2.58 -25.30 -7.97
C VAL A 171 -1.61 -25.11 -9.15
N ASN A 172 -1.09 -26.21 -9.70
CA ASN A 172 -0.17 -26.16 -10.83
C ASN A 172 -0.88 -25.68 -12.10
N ASP A 173 -2.06 -26.25 -12.40
CA ASP A 173 -2.87 -25.87 -13.56
C ASP A 173 -3.29 -24.40 -13.48
N PHE A 174 -3.69 -23.95 -12.29
CA PHE A 174 -4.05 -22.57 -12.02
C PHE A 174 -2.87 -21.63 -12.24
N GLN A 175 -1.69 -21.95 -11.70
CA GLN A 175 -0.50 -21.11 -11.87
C GLN A 175 -0.02 -21.02 -13.33
N VAL A 176 -0.20 -22.09 -14.11
CA VAL A 176 0.10 -22.09 -15.54
C VAL A 176 -0.90 -21.23 -16.30
N LYS A 177 -2.20 -21.35 -15.99
CA LYS A 177 -3.26 -20.60 -16.69
C LYS A 177 -3.30 -19.13 -16.30
N PHE A 178 -3.13 -18.86 -15.02
CA PHE A 178 -3.21 -17.56 -14.38
C PHE A 178 -1.92 -17.36 -13.58
N PRO A 179 -0.80 -16.99 -14.23
CA PRO A 179 0.42 -16.67 -13.51
C PRO A 179 0.20 -15.46 -12.59
N PRO A 180 0.95 -15.36 -11.46
CA PRO A 180 0.85 -14.21 -10.58
C PRO A 180 1.05 -12.89 -11.35
N PRO A 181 0.25 -11.86 -11.07
CA PRO A 181 0.27 -10.61 -11.83
C PRO A 181 1.60 -9.85 -11.67
N HIS A 182 2.28 -10.06 -10.55
CA HIS A 182 3.58 -9.47 -10.20
C HIS A 182 4.46 -10.51 -9.52
N LYS A 183 5.78 -10.40 -9.69
CA LYS A 183 6.71 -11.29 -8.98
C LYS A 183 6.72 -10.95 -7.48
N PRO A 184 6.54 -11.93 -6.58
CA PRO A 184 6.56 -11.68 -5.14
C PRO A 184 7.82 -10.96 -4.65
N SER A 185 8.98 -11.30 -5.23
CA SER A 185 10.27 -10.69 -4.89
C SER A 185 10.34 -9.21 -5.24
N GLU A 186 9.74 -8.80 -6.36
CA GLU A 186 9.72 -7.39 -6.77
C GLU A 186 8.80 -6.57 -5.85
N LEU A 187 7.66 -7.14 -5.44
CA LEU A 187 6.76 -6.50 -4.46
C LEU A 187 7.42 -6.34 -3.10
N ALA A 188 8.14 -7.36 -2.61
CA ALA A 188 8.86 -7.27 -1.34
C ALA A 188 9.91 -6.15 -1.35
N ILE A 189 10.70 -6.05 -2.42
CA ILE A 189 11.70 -4.98 -2.58
C ILE A 189 11.03 -3.60 -2.56
N ASN A 190 9.88 -3.44 -3.24
CA ASN A 190 9.18 -2.16 -3.26
C ASN A 190 8.61 -1.78 -1.89
N VAL A 191 8.11 -2.74 -1.11
CA VAL A 191 7.68 -2.52 0.28
C VAL A 191 8.87 -2.07 1.14
N GLU A 192 9.99 -2.79 1.09
CA GLU A 192 11.19 -2.46 1.86
C GLU A 192 11.75 -1.08 1.49
N PHE A 193 11.74 -0.73 0.20
CA PHE A 193 12.16 0.57 -0.27
C PHE A 193 11.30 1.69 0.31
N CYS A 194 9.97 1.57 0.24
CA CYS A 194 9.05 2.56 0.80
C CYS A 194 9.24 2.71 2.32
N MET A 195 9.43 1.60 3.03
CA MET A 195 9.72 1.61 4.48
C MET A 195 10.98 2.41 4.78
N LYS A 196 12.07 2.10 4.09
CA LYS A 196 13.37 2.71 4.34
C LYS A 196 13.38 4.21 4.04
N GLU A 197 12.72 4.64 2.96
CA GLU A 197 12.62 6.07 2.64
C GLU A 197 11.96 6.84 3.79
N VAL A 198 10.84 6.33 4.31
CA VAL A 198 10.10 7.00 5.39
C VAL A 198 10.89 6.96 6.71
N GLU A 199 11.55 5.84 7.01
CA GLU A 199 12.45 5.75 8.18
C GLU A 199 13.59 6.76 8.10
N ASP A 200 14.23 6.90 6.95
CA ASP A 200 15.31 7.88 6.73
C ASP A 200 14.78 9.33 6.87
N MET A 201 13.58 9.61 6.37
CA MET A 201 12.92 10.92 6.53
C MET A 201 12.67 11.25 8.01
N ILE A 202 12.07 10.32 8.76
CA ILE A 202 11.79 10.50 10.19
C ILE A 202 13.09 10.71 10.96
N ARG A 203 14.11 9.85 10.73
CA ARG A 203 15.40 9.95 11.41
C ARG A 203 16.05 11.32 11.21
N LEU A 204 16.00 11.86 9.99
CA LEU A 204 16.56 13.17 9.68
C LEU A 204 15.77 14.29 10.37
N LEU A 205 14.44 14.20 10.39
CA LEU A 205 13.59 15.16 11.10
C LEU A 205 13.84 15.12 12.61
N GLU A 206 13.95 13.95 13.23
CA GLU A 206 14.27 13.81 14.65
C GLU A 206 15.67 14.34 14.99
N GLN A 207 16.64 14.15 14.09
CA GLN A 207 17.99 14.69 14.26
C GLN A 207 18.00 16.23 14.24
N TRP A 208 17.20 16.85 13.37
CA TRP A 208 17.18 18.31 13.21
C TRP A 208 16.22 19.02 14.17
N PHE A 209 15.17 18.31 14.60
CA PHE A 209 14.11 18.77 15.49
C PHE A 209 13.90 17.76 16.62
N PRO A 210 14.87 17.61 17.53
CA PRO A 210 14.77 16.63 18.60
C PRO A 210 13.56 16.95 19.50
N PRO A 211 12.84 15.93 19.99
CA PRO A 211 11.79 16.14 20.97
C PRO A 211 12.39 16.84 22.19
N HIS A 212 11.68 17.84 22.71
CA HIS A 212 12.10 18.49 23.94
C HIS A 212 12.07 17.45 25.06
N SER A 213 13.24 17.01 25.52
CA SER A 213 13.38 16.29 26.77
C SER A 213 12.84 17.20 27.85
N GLY A 214 11.65 16.91 28.37
CA GLY A 214 11.11 17.62 29.52
C GLY A 214 12.16 17.64 30.62
N SER A 215 12.49 18.86 31.05
CA SER A 215 13.28 19.18 32.25
C SER A 215 12.74 18.48 33.49
#